data_AF-A0A453HW55-F1
#
_entry.id   AF-A0A453HW55-F1
#
_cell.length_a   1.000
_cell.length_b   1.000
_cell.length_c   1.000
_cell.angle_alpha   90.00
_cell.angle_beta   90.00
_cell.angle_gamma   90.00
#
_symmetry.space_group_name_H-M   'P 1'
#
loop_
_entity.id
_entity.type
_entity.pdbx_description
1 polymer ?
#
loop_
_entity_poly.entity_id
_entity_poly.type
_entity_poly.pdbx_seq_one_letter_code
_entity_poly.pdbx_strand_id
1 'polypeptide(L)'
;MVRGAAVFVALATMAVIVWAVIRKRRPRITYGPVHERDRVRFDYLNQRIWQSDVLCKNMLRFERAAFFNLCRIMRDRKLLEDSPHLTVEQQLAMFLHTIGHNLRNRVVSANFCRSYGTTSIYFRKVLHAIGELHNDYIRPPSLETPTKIAGNHRFDPYFKVLPKMWSILFMVGRPLQLKM
;
A
#
# COMPACT_ATOMS: atom_id res chain seq x y z
N MET A 1 -22.24 -28.22 -59.59
CA MET A 1 -22.27 -26.81 -59.15
C MET A 1 -22.49 -26.65 -57.64
N VAL A 2 -23.47 -27.34 -57.03
CA VAL A 2 -23.82 -27.20 -55.58
C VAL A 2 -22.67 -27.51 -54.61
N ARG A 3 -21.85 -28.54 -54.88
CA ARG A 3 -20.70 -28.92 -54.03
C ARG A 3 -19.60 -27.85 -53.99
N GLY A 4 -19.39 -27.12 -55.09
CA GLY A 4 -18.39 -26.05 -55.16
C GLY A 4 -18.79 -24.82 -54.34
N ALA A 5 -20.09 -24.48 -54.34
CA ALA A 5 -20.62 -23.37 -53.55
C ALA A 5 -20.50 -23.61 -52.04
N ALA A 6 -20.78 -24.83 -51.58
CA ALA A 6 -20.67 -25.18 -50.16
C ALA A 6 -19.23 -25.06 -49.63
N VAL A 7 -18.23 -25.49 -50.41
CA VAL A 7 -16.82 -25.37 -50.04
C VAL A 7 -16.38 -23.91 -49.98
N PHE A 8 -16.82 -23.08 -50.92
CA PHE A 8 -16.51 -21.65 -50.92
C PHE A 8 -17.07 -20.93 -49.69
N VAL A 9 -18.33 -21.22 -49.33
CA VAL A 9 -18.97 -20.64 -48.13
C VAL A 9 -18.22 -21.06 -46.86
N ALA A 10 -17.81 -22.33 -46.75
CA ALA A 10 -17.05 -22.81 -45.60
C ALA A 10 -15.67 -22.14 -45.47
N LEU A 11 -14.97 -21.92 -46.59
CA LEU A 11 -13.67 -21.23 -46.56
C LEU A 11 -13.82 -19.74 -46.22
N ALA A 12 -14.85 -19.08 -46.74
CA ALA A 12 -15.13 -17.68 -46.43
C ALA A 12 -15.48 -17.47 -44.95
N THR A 13 -16.31 -18.35 -44.37
CA THR A 13 -16.63 -18.28 -42.93
C THR A 13 -15.41 -18.56 -42.06
N MET A 14 -14.58 -19.55 -42.41
CA MET A 14 -13.33 -19.83 -41.72
C MET A 14 -12.36 -18.64 -41.79
N ALA A 15 -12.23 -17.97 -42.93
CA ALA A 15 -11.40 -16.78 -43.08
C ALA A 15 -11.88 -15.62 -42.21
N VAL A 16 -13.20 -15.37 -42.14
CA VAL A 16 -13.79 -14.34 -41.28
C VAL A 16 -13.54 -14.64 -39.80
N ILE A 17 -13.70 -15.90 -39.37
CA ILE A 17 -13.43 -16.34 -37.99
C ILE A 17 -11.96 -16.14 -37.65
N VAL A 18 -11.04 -16.59 -38.50
CA VAL A 18 -9.59 -16.43 -38.29
C VAL A 18 -9.22 -14.95 -38.20
N TRP A 19 -9.74 -14.11 -39.10
CA TRP A 19 -9.52 -12.67 -39.06
C TRP A 19 -10.05 -12.03 -37.78
N ALA A 20 -11.26 -12.40 -37.34
CA ALA A 20 -11.84 -11.92 -36.09
C ALA A 20 -11.02 -12.37 -34.86
N VAL A 21 -10.47 -13.58 -34.87
CA VAL A 21 -9.59 -14.09 -33.81
C VAL A 21 -8.27 -13.33 -33.80
N ILE A 22 -7.62 -13.13 -34.95
CA ILE A 22 -6.36 -12.37 -35.07
C ILE A 22 -6.58 -10.92 -34.65
N ARG A 23 -7.68 -10.27 -35.06
CA ARG A 23 -8.00 -8.90 -34.69
C ARG A 23 -8.29 -8.74 -33.19
N LYS A 24 -8.79 -9.78 -32.53
CA LYS A 24 -8.97 -9.82 -31.07
C LYS A 24 -7.67 -10.13 -30.31
N ARG A 25 -6.60 -10.59 -30.97
CA ARG A 25 -5.30 -10.77 -30.30
C ARG A 25 -4.71 -9.40 -29.98
N ARG A 26 -4.76 -9.02 -28.71
CA ARG A 26 -3.96 -7.88 -28.24
C ARG A 26 -2.48 -8.25 -28.35
N PRO A 27 -1.62 -7.35 -28.86
CA PRO A 27 -0.18 -7.60 -28.88
C PRO A 27 0.29 -7.92 -27.45
N ARG A 28 1.13 -8.95 -27.32
CA ARG A 28 1.78 -9.22 -26.03
C ARG A 28 2.62 -7.99 -25.67
N ILE A 29 2.50 -7.54 -24.43
CA ILE A 29 3.32 -6.47 -23.91
C ILE A 29 4.75 -7.02 -23.83
N THR A 30 5.62 -6.57 -24.73
CA THR A 30 7.05 -6.81 -24.62
C THR A 30 7.60 -5.90 -23.53
N TYR A 31 8.00 -6.48 -22.42
CA TYR A 31 8.66 -5.72 -21.36
C TYR A 31 10.10 -5.40 -21.78
N GLY A 32 10.55 -4.17 -21.50
CA GLY A 32 11.96 -3.82 -21.58
C GLY A 32 12.81 -4.68 -20.64
N PRO A 33 14.15 -4.65 -20.81
CA PRO A 33 15.08 -5.46 -20.04
C PRO A 33 14.80 -5.38 -18.53
N VAL A 34 14.58 -6.54 -17.91
CA VAL A 34 14.18 -6.63 -16.48
C VAL A 34 15.28 -6.06 -15.58
N HIS A 35 16.54 -6.42 -15.85
CA HIS A 35 17.69 -6.01 -15.08
C HIS A 35 17.86 -4.49 -14.99
N GLU A 36 17.70 -3.79 -16.13
CA GLU A 36 17.85 -2.33 -16.16
C GLU A 36 16.75 -1.63 -15.35
N ARG A 37 15.52 -2.15 -15.41
CA ARG A 37 14.41 -1.63 -14.59
C ARG A 37 14.66 -1.84 -13.10
N ASP A 38 15.19 -3.00 -12.71
CA ASP A 38 15.49 -3.29 -11.31
C ASP A 38 16.65 -2.43 -10.80
N ARG A 39 17.66 -2.18 -11.64
CA ARG A 39 18.74 -1.21 -11.35
C ARG A 39 18.19 0.20 -11.12
N VAL A 40 17.36 0.72 -12.03
CA VAL A 40 16.76 2.07 -11.90
C VAL A 40 15.94 2.19 -10.61
N ARG A 41 15.18 1.15 -10.25
CA ARG A 41 14.40 1.12 -9.00
C ARG A 41 15.31 1.14 -7.76
N PHE A 42 16.38 0.35 -7.78
CA PHE A 42 17.35 0.30 -6.70
C PHE A 42 18.06 1.65 -6.53
N ASP A 43 18.53 2.23 -7.63
CA ASP A 43 19.23 3.52 -7.64
C ASP A 43 18.33 4.66 -7.11
N TYR A 44 17.05 4.70 -7.54
CA TYR A 44 16.09 5.69 -7.07
C TYR A 44 15.91 5.66 -5.54
N LEU A 45 15.74 4.47 -4.98
CA LEU A 45 15.57 4.27 -3.55
C LEU A 45 16.84 4.61 -2.78
N ASN A 46 17.98 4.10 -3.25
CA ASN A 46 19.30 4.36 -2.67
C ASN A 46 19.55 5.87 -2.55
N GLN A 47 19.34 6.61 -3.64
CA GLN A 47 19.51 8.07 -3.68
C GLN A 47 18.60 8.84 -2.72
N ARG A 48 17.41 8.31 -2.38
CA ARG A 48 16.44 9.03 -1.56
C ARG A 48 16.49 8.66 -0.08
N ILE A 49 16.71 7.39 0.25
CA ILE A 49 16.59 6.89 1.61
C ILE A 49 17.97 6.62 2.25
N TRP A 50 18.96 6.13 1.48
CA TRP A 50 20.25 5.69 2.04
C TRP A 50 21.29 6.81 2.09
N GLN A 51 21.25 7.78 1.16
CA GLN A 51 22.29 8.81 1.03
C GLN A 51 22.26 9.90 2.12
N SER A 52 21.09 10.31 2.60
CA SER A 52 20.96 11.44 3.53
C SER A 52 19.71 11.37 4.40
N ASP A 53 19.85 11.71 5.68
CA ASP A 53 18.73 11.83 6.62
C ASP A 53 17.69 12.86 6.16
N VAL A 54 18.15 13.98 5.59
CA VAL A 54 17.29 15.06 5.10
C VAL A 54 16.47 14.59 3.90
N LEU A 55 17.09 13.90 2.95
CA LEU A 55 16.40 13.37 1.77
C LEU A 55 15.38 12.29 2.17
N CYS A 56 15.76 11.40 3.10
CA CYS A 56 14.86 10.38 3.61
C CYS A 56 13.65 11.00 4.30
N LYS A 57 13.87 11.98 5.19
CA LYS A 57 12.81 12.69 5.91
C LYS A 57 11.90 13.47 4.95
N ASN A 58 12.48 14.12 3.94
CA ASN A 58 11.72 14.81 2.90
C ASN A 58 10.87 13.84 2.08
N MET A 59 11.38 12.65 1.75
CA MET A 59 10.64 11.67 0.97
C MET A 59 9.55 10.95 1.79
N LEU A 60 9.88 10.47 2.98
CA LEU A 60 9.03 9.57 3.76
C LEU A 60 8.24 10.26 4.88
N ARG A 61 8.57 11.52 5.22
CA ARG A 61 8.13 12.20 6.46
C ARG A 61 8.45 11.40 7.73
N PHE A 62 9.51 10.60 7.66
CA PHE A 62 9.94 9.71 8.73
C PHE A 62 11.45 9.86 8.94
N GLU A 63 11.91 9.79 10.18
CA GLU A 63 13.35 9.81 10.45
C GLU A 63 14.01 8.54 9.92
N ARG A 64 15.20 8.68 9.32
CA ARG A 64 15.86 7.55 8.64
C ARG A 64 16.18 6.40 9.59
N ALA A 65 16.71 6.70 10.78
CA ALA A 65 17.00 5.69 11.80
C ALA A 65 15.73 4.95 12.25
N ALA A 66 14.65 5.70 12.50
CA ALA A 66 13.36 5.12 12.87
C ALA A 66 12.78 4.26 11.72
N PHE A 67 12.96 4.67 10.46
CA PHE A 67 12.50 3.91 9.29
C PHE A 67 13.16 2.53 9.21
N PHE A 68 14.49 2.46 9.35
CA PHE A 68 15.19 1.18 9.34
C PHE A 68 14.85 0.33 10.55
N ASN A 69 14.64 0.94 11.73
CA ASN A 69 14.15 0.21 12.90
C ASN A 69 12.75 -0.37 12.67
N LEU A 70 11.86 0.37 12.03
CA LEU A 70 10.54 -0.12 11.63
C LEU A 70 10.65 -1.30 10.65
N CYS A 71 11.51 -1.21 9.63
CA CYS A 71 11.76 -2.30 8.70
C CYS A 71 12.25 -3.56 9.42
N ARG A 72 13.14 -3.40 10.40
CA ARG A 72 13.64 -4.50 11.24
C ARG A 72 12.51 -5.13 12.06
N ILE A 73 11.70 -4.33 12.75
CA ILE A 73 10.54 -4.82 13.52
C ILE A 73 9.58 -5.64 12.64
N MET A 74 9.31 -5.15 11.43
CA MET A 74 8.42 -5.84 10.48
C MET A 74 8.96 -7.20 10.05
N ARG A 75 10.29 -7.32 9.86
CA ARG A 75 10.94 -8.60 9.57
C ARG A 75 10.99 -9.53 10.78
N ASP A 76 11.42 -9.01 11.93
CA ASP A 76 11.59 -9.80 13.16
C ASP A 76 10.26 -10.44 13.59
N ARG A 77 9.15 -9.72 13.41
CA ARG A 77 7.80 -10.20 13.71
C ARG A 77 7.12 -10.94 12.56
N LYS A 78 7.81 -11.11 11.43
CA LYS A 78 7.29 -11.74 10.20
C LYS A 78 5.97 -11.12 9.70
N LEU A 79 5.80 -9.82 9.91
CA LEU A 79 4.62 -9.07 9.44
C LEU A 79 4.77 -8.69 7.96
N LEU A 80 6.00 -8.46 7.52
CA LEU A 80 6.35 -8.25 6.13
C LEU A 80 7.60 -9.06 5.78
N GLU A 81 7.61 -9.58 4.56
CA GLU A 81 8.71 -10.36 4.00
C GLU A 81 9.16 -9.77 2.67
N ASP A 82 10.42 -10.02 2.35
CA ASP A 82 11.00 -9.64 1.06
C ASP A 82 10.35 -10.49 -0.05
N SER A 83 9.78 -9.81 -1.04
CA SER A 83 9.26 -10.45 -2.25
C SER A 83 10.35 -10.44 -3.33
N PRO A 84 10.35 -11.41 -4.28
CA PRO A 84 11.26 -11.38 -5.44
C PRO A 84 11.24 -10.05 -6.21
N HIS A 85 10.16 -9.30 -6.08
CA HIS A 85 10.00 -8.02 -6.75
C HIS A 85 10.18 -6.81 -5.83
N LEU A 86 9.91 -6.88 -4.53
CA LEU A 86 9.99 -5.73 -3.62
C LEU A 86 10.49 -6.13 -2.24
N THR A 87 11.56 -5.46 -1.78
CA THR A 87 12.04 -5.60 -0.40
C THR A 87 11.10 -4.90 0.59
N VAL A 88 11.16 -5.28 1.86
CA VAL A 88 10.39 -4.67 2.95
C VAL A 88 10.59 -3.15 2.99
N GLU A 89 11.80 -2.64 2.77
CA GLU A 89 12.08 -1.21 2.68
C GLU A 89 11.31 -0.56 1.54
N GLN A 90 11.25 -1.18 0.35
CA GLN A 90 10.50 -0.62 -0.77
C GLN A 90 9.01 -0.57 -0.44
N GLN A 91 8.48 -1.64 0.17
CA GLN A 91 7.06 -1.74 0.54
C GLN A 91 6.69 -0.63 1.55
N LEU A 92 7.47 -0.48 2.62
CA LEU A 92 7.27 0.56 3.63
C LEU A 92 7.50 1.96 3.07
N ALA A 93 8.53 2.16 2.24
CA ALA A 93 8.81 3.43 1.61
C ALA A 93 7.66 3.89 0.70
N MET A 94 7.08 2.98 -0.10
CA MET A 94 5.91 3.29 -0.91
C MET A 94 4.73 3.72 -0.04
N PHE A 95 4.46 2.99 1.04
CA PHE A 95 3.37 3.32 1.96
C PHE A 95 3.59 4.69 2.64
N LEU A 96 4.74 4.89 3.27
CA LEU A 96 5.11 6.14 3.95
C LEU A 96 5.13 7.34 3.00
N HIS A 97 5.63 7.17 1.78
CA HIS A 97 5.59 8.23 0.77
C HIS A 97 4.16 8.59 0.37
N THR A 98 3.26 7.60 0.31
CA THR A 98 1.83 7.79 0.05
C THR A 98 1.18 8.60 1.17
N ILE A 99 1.31 8.15 2.42
CA ILE A 99 0.62 8.78 3.56
C ILE A 99 1.26 10.10 3.99
N GLY A 100 2.59 10.22 3.88
CA GLY A 100 3.32 11.41 4.31
C GLY A 100 3.09 12.62 3.41
N HIS A 101 2.76 12.39 2.15
CA HIS A 101 2.50 13.45 1.17
C HIS A 101 1.09 13.41 0.57
N ASN A 102 0.21 12.55 1.09
CA ASN A 102 -1.16 12.35 0.59
C ASN A 102 -1.20 12.11 -0.93
N LEU A 103 -0.31 11.25 -1.43
CA LEU A 103 -0.18 11.00 -2.87
C LEU A 103 -1.21 9.98 -3.34
N ARG A 104 -1.65 10.13 -4.59
CA ARG A 104 -2.48 9.11 -5.26
C ARG A 104 -1.60 7.92 -5.66
N ASN A 105 -2.13 6.70 -5.57
CA ASN A 105 -1.44 5.47 -5.98
C ASN A 105 -0.84 5.53 -7.40
N ARG A 106 -1.44 6.29 -8.33
CA ARG A 106 -0.91 6.48 -9.69
C ARG A 106 0.45 7.19 -9.69
N VAL A 107 0.64 8.18 -8.81
CA VAL A 107 1.91 8.93 -8.70
C VAL A 107 2.99 8.03 -8.09
N VAL A 108 2.64 7.32 -7.02
CA VAL A 108 3.55 6.39 -6.35
C VAL A 108 3.95 5.24 -7.29
N SER A 109 3.00 4.70 -8.05
CA SER A 109 3.24 3.72 -9.11
C SER A 109 4.26 4.21 -10.14
N ALA A 110 4.16 5.47 -10.58
CA ALA A 110 5.13 6.08 -11.50
C ALA A 110 6.51 6.24 -10.85
N ASN A 111 6.58 6.84 -9.65
CA ASN A 111 7.84 7.11 -8.94
C ASN A 111 8.65 5.84 -8.67
N PHE A 112 7.98 4.75 -8.28
CA PHE A 112 8.62 3.48 -7.96
C PHE A 112 8.68 2.52 -9.18
N CYS A 113 8.25 2.97 -10.36
CA CYS A 113 8.19 2.16 -11.58
C CYS A 113 7.48 0.81 -11.37
N ARG A 114 6.37 0.82 -10.62
CA ARG A 114 5.51 -0.34 -10.34
C ARG A 114 4.16 -0.18 -10.99
N SER A 115 3.46 -1.29 -11.21
CA SER A 115 2.07 -1.21 -11.68
C SER A 115 1.17 -0.65 -10.58
N TYR A 116 0.07 -0.01 -10.96
CA TYR A 116 -0.95 0.46 -10.01
C TYR A 116 -1.46 -0.67 -9.10
N GLY A 117 -1.69 -1.85 -9.67
CA GLY A 117 -2.13 -3.03 -8.92
C GLY A 117 -1.11 -3.44 -7.86
N THR A 118 0.18 -3.46 -8.23
CA THR A 118 1.28 -3.73 -7.28
C THR A 118 1.27 -2.72 -6.14
N THR A 119 1.23 -1.41 -6.45
CA THR A 119 1.17 -0.35 -5.42
C THR A 119 -0.01 -0.54 -4.49
N SER A 120 -1.20 -0.83 -5.02
CA SER A 120 -2.40 -1.02 -4.20
C SER A 120 -2.33 -2.27 -3.31
N ILE A 121 -1.77 -3.38 -3.80
CA ILE A 121 -1.59 -4.61 -3.02
C ILE A 121 -0.66 -4.34 -1.84
N TYR A 122 0.51 -3.76 -2.10
CA TYR A 122 1.49 -3.52 -1.05
C TYR A 122 1.04 -2.43 -0.08
N PHE A 123 0.31 -1.41 -0.54
CA PHE A 123 -0.31 -0.44 0.35
C PHE A 123 -1.22 -1.11 1.39
N ARG A 124 -2.10 -2.03 0.95
CA ARG A 124 -2.99 -2.76 1.85
C ARG A 124 -2.23 -3.71 2.78
N LYS A 125 -1.23 -4.43 2.27
CA LYS A 125 -0.39 -5.32 3.08
C LYS A 125 0.33 -4.56 4.19
N VAL A 126 0.98 -3.45 3.86
CA VAL A 126 1.70 -2.62 4.83
C VAL A 126 0.74 -1.98 5.83
N LEU A 127 -0.43 -1.51 5.38
CA LEU A 127 -1.45 -0.98 6.28
C LEU A 127 -1.89 -2.02 7.32
N HIS A 128 -2.14 -3.25 6.90
CA HIS A 128 -2.50 -4.34 7.80
C HIS A 128 -1.35 -4.65 8.78
N ALA A 129 -0.12 -4.78 8.29
CA ALA A 129 1.05 -5.04 9.12
C ALA A 129 1.28 -3.95 10.19
N ILE A 130 1.09 -2.67 9.83
CA ILE A 130 1.15 -1.56 10.79
C ILE A 130 -0.02 -1.61 11.77
N GLY A 131 -1.21 -2.03 11.31
CA GLY A 131 -2.37 -2.25 12.17
C GLY A 131 -2.12 -3.28 13.27
N GLU A 132 -1.39 -4.36 12.97
CA GLU A 132 -0.99 -5.36 13.99
C GLU A 132 -0.06 -4.78 15.07
N LEU A 133 0.71 -3.74 14.74
CA LEU A 133 1.57 -3.04 15.70
C LEU A 133 0.81 -2.02 16.56
N HIS A 134 -0.46 -1.74 16.26
CA HIS A 134 -1.24 -0.72 16.95
C HIS A 134 -1.24 -0.91 18.47
N ASN A 135 -1.53 -2.12 18.96
CA ASN A 135 -1.70 -2.34 20.39
C ASN A 135 -0.40 -2.15 21.20
N ASP A 136 0.76 -2.31 20.55
CA ASP A 136 2.06 -2.20 21.20
C ASP A 136 2.57 -0.75 21.23
N TYR A 137 2.33 0.00 20.15
CA TYR A 137 2.96 1.30 19.91
C TYR A 137 1.97 2.49 19.93
N ILE A 138 0.68 2.24 19.72
CA ILE A 138 -0.37 3.26 19.71
C ILE A 138 -1.14 3.15 21.03
N ARG A 139 -0.80 4.02 21.98
CA ARG A 139 -1.55 4.14 23.22
C ARG A 139 -2.80 4.99 22.97
N PRO A 140 -4.00 4.53 23.39
CA PRO A 140 -5.17 5.39 23.35
C PRO A 140 -4.91 6.63 24.24
N PRO A 141 -5.40 7.81 23.84
CA PRO A 141 -5.31 9.00 24.68
C PRO A 141 -6.02 8.76 26.01
N SER A 142 -5.49 9.34 27.10
CA SER A 142 -6.16 9.29 28.39
C SER A 142 -7.55 9.92 28.27
N LEU A 143 -8.55 9.26 28.83
CA LEU A 143 -9.93 9.78 28.90
C LEU A 143 -10.09 10.91 29.93
N GLU A 144 -9.05 11.14 30.73
CA GLU A 144 -9.01 12.20 31.72
C GLU A 144 -8.72 13.55 31.08
N THR A 145 -9.44 14.57 31.52
CA THR A 145 -9.18 15.97 31.16
C THR A 145 -7.81 16.39 31.71
N PRO A 146 -6.88 16.87 30.86
CA PRO A 146 -5.63 17.42 31.34
C PRO A 146 -5.88 18.55 32.34
N THR A 147 -5.12 18.60 33.44
CA THR A 147 -5.30 19.60 34.52
C THR A 147 -5.25 21.05 34.05
N LYS A 148 -4.51 21.32 32.96
CA LYS A 148 -4.44 22.65 32.30
C LYS A 148 -5.75 23.07 31.62
N ILE A 149 -6.62 22.11 31.30
CA ILE A 149 -7.89 22.31 30.58
C ILE A 149 -9.07 22.15 31.53
N ALA A 150 -8.93 21.33 32.57
CA ALA A 150 -9.94 21.09 33.59
C ALA A 150 -10.44 22.42 34.18
N GLY A 151 -11.75 22.67 34.09
CA GLY A 151 -12.39 23.90 34.58
C GLY A 151 -12.34 25.09 33.63
N ASN A 152 -11.66 25.01 32.48
CA ASN A 152 -11.72 26.06 31.45
C ASN A 152 -13.04 25.97 30.69
N HIS A 153 -13.94 26.95 30.87
CA HIS A 153 -15.27 26.94 30.26
C HIS A 153 -15.28 26.75 28.73
N ARG A 154 -14.20 27.14 28.03
CA ARG A 154 -14.12 27.10 26.57
C ARG A 154 -13.71 25.72 26.06
N PHE A 155 -12.85 25.03 26.79
CA PHE A 155 -12.20 23.80 26.31
C PHE A 155 -12.66 22.55 27.07
N ASP A 156 -12.94 22.65 28.37
CA ASP A 156 -13.40 21.54 29.23
C ASP A 156 -14.63 20.77 28.68
N PRO A 157 -15.65 21.42 28.08
CA PRO A 157 -16.80 20.70 27.52
C PRO A 157 -16.43 19.68 26.44
N TYR A 158 -15.43 19.95 25.59
CA TYR A 158 -15.04 19.04 24.49
C TYR A 158 -14.45 17.71 25.00
N PHE A 159 -13.74 17.76 26.12
CA PHE A 159 -13.09 16.58 26.70
C PHE A 159 -14.02 15.74 27.56
N LYS A 160 -15.20 16.25 27.93
CA LYS A 160 -16.25 15.49 28.65
C LYS A 160 -17.18 14.69 27.74
N VAL A 161 -17.22 15.01 26.44
CA VAL A 161 -18.07 14.32 25.44
C VAL A 161 -17.35 13.11 24.82
N LEU A 162 -16.04 13.22 24.59
CA LEU A 162 -15.22 12.18 23.96
C LEU A 162 -15.22 10.81 24.69
N PRO A 163 -15.18 10.74 26.03
CA PRO A 163 -15.21 9.46 26.75
C PRO A 163 -16.49 8.64 26.50
N LYS A 164 -17.63 9.33 26.28
CA LYS A 164 -18.91 8.69 25.96
C LYS A 164 -18.94 8.11 24.56
N MET A 165 -18.36 8.81 23.58
CA MET A 165 -18.32 8.37 22.18
C MET A 165 -17.34 7.21 21.97
N TRP A 166 -16.17 7.24 22.62
CA TRP A 166 -15.19 6.15 22.57
C TRP A 166 -15.69 4.89 23.30
N SER A 167 -16.41 5.03 24.42
CA SER A 167 -17.01 3.86 25.10
C SER A 167 -17.99 3.09 24.20
N ILE A 168 -18.76 3.79 23.37
CA ILE A 168 -19.71 3.17 22.42
C ILE A 168 -18.96 2.49 21.26
N LEU A 169 -17.92 3.12 20.72
CA LEU A 169 -17.17 2.58 19.59
C LEU A 169 -16.35 1.32 19.96
N PHE A 170 -15.85 1.24 21.19
CA PHE A 170 -15.07 0.08 21.68
C PHE A 170 -15.92 -1.01 22.37
N MET A 171 -17.19 -0.75 22.70
CA MET A 171 -18.10 -1.80 23.21
C MET A 171 -18.58 -2.77 22.12
N VAL A 172 -18.62 -2.36 20.85
CA VAL A 172 -19.11 -3.21 19.74
C VAL A 172 -18.06 -4.26 19.30
N GLY A 173 -16.80 -4.13 19.71
CA GLY A 173 -15.69 -4.98 19.25
C GLY A 173 -15.12 -5.98 20.25
N ARG A 174 -15.68 -6.15 21.46
CA ARG A 174 -15.17 -7.10 22.44
C ARG A 174 -16.04 -8.37 22.52
N PRO A 175 -15.59 -9.54 22.05
CA PRO A 175 -16.05 -10.79 22.65
C PRO A 175 -15.42 -10.91 24.04
N LEU A 176 -16.27 -11.22 25.02
CA LEU A 176 -15.90 -11.46 26.40
C LEU A 176 -14.73 -12.44 26.52
N GLN A 177 -13.69 -12.05 27.28
CA GLN A 177 -13.08 -12.96 28.23
C GLN A 177 -12.84 -12.21 29.55
N LEU A 178 -13.88 -12.24 30.37
CA LEU A 178 -13.75 -12.24 31.82
C LEU A 178 -13.38 -13.67 32.21
N LYS A 179 -12.21 -13.87 32.80
CA LYS A 179 -12.06 -14.70 34.00
C LYS A 179 -10.68 -14.59 34.64
N MET A 180 -10.75 -14.13 35.89
CA MET A 180 -9.87 -14.33 37.05
C MET A 180 -8.46 -13.76 36.99
#